data_AF-A0A5N5U6S7-F1
#
_entry.id   AF-A0A5N5U6S7-F1
#
_cell.length_a   1.000
_cell.length_b   1.000
_cell.length_c   1.000
_cell.angle_alpha   90.00
_cell.angle_beta   90.00
_cell.angle_gamma   90.00
#
_symmetry.space_group_name_H-M   'P 1'
#
loop_
_entity.id
_entity.type
_entity.pdbx_description
1 polymer ?
#
loop_
_entity_poly.entity_id
_entity_poly.type
_entity_poly.pdbx_seq_one_letter_code
_entity_poly.pdbx_strand_id
1 'polypeptide(L)'
;MFEDALRFPFAGDDSARSLLIGGVLVLLSPFVLPLLPLFGYYLRVVKAGIDGDETPPVFGEWVELSVDGLKAVVVSFVYFLVPLVFTLIGGIVIGVGAILAQERAVAGVATGIGVVGALFVFASLVTVLLATYVFPAALANMARSGDIADAFALSDVFGVAFSVEYLVAGLLGIAAVVLIGIMNTVLTVFTLGLFLLLAVFVQFYAQAVFFYLFGRGYANARGLQAK
;
A
#
# COMPACT_ATOMS: atom_id res chain seq x y z
N MET A 1 -15.76 -8.15 -10.56
CA MET A 1 -14.80 -7.35 -9.76
C MET A 1 -13.35 -7.76 -9.98
N PHE A 2 -12.95 -9.02 -9.72
CA PHE A 2 -11.55 -9.43 -9.91
C PHE A 2 -11.11 -9.42 -11.38
N GLU A 3 -11.92 -9.99 -12.28
CA GLU A 3 -11.65 -9.98 -13.72
C GLU A 3 -11.59 -8.54 -14.28
N ASP A 4 -12.55 -7.70 -13.89
CA ASP A 4 -12.59 -6.28 -14.26
C ASP A 4 -11.31 -5.56 -13.82
N ALA A 5 -10.87 -5.80 -12.57
CA ALA A 5 -9.66 -5.20 -12.05
C ALA A 5 -8.40 -5.64 -12.82
N LEU A 6 -8.32 -6.89 -13.28
CA LEU A 6 -7.19 -7.36 -14.09
C LEU A 6 -7.16 -6.75 -15.49
N ARG A 7 -8.34 -6.46 -16.06
CA ARG A 7 -8.47 -5.83 -17.39
C ARG A 7 -8.29 -4.31 -17.33
N PHE A 8 -8.66 -3.69 -16.22
CA PHE A 8 -8.70 -2.23 -16.04
C PHE A 8 -7.43 -1.51 -16.50
N PRO A 9 -6.19 -1.91 -16.13
CA PRO A 9 -5.00 -1.19 -16.57
C PRO A 9 -4.72 -1.23 -18.09
N PHE A 10 -5.39 -2.11 -18.82
CA PHE A 10 -5.27 -2.26 -20.29
C PHE A 10 -6.49 -1.72 -21.05
N ALA A 11 -7.50 -1.23 -20.34
CA ALA A 11 -8.73 -0.76 -20.96
C ALA A 11 -8.56 0.65 -21.55
N GLY A 12 -9.13 0.87 -22.74
CA GLY A 12 -9.12 2.18 -23.41
C GLY A 12 -7.81 2.57 -24.11
N ASP A 13 -7.87 3.65 -24.88
CA ASP A 13 -6.83 4.05 -25.83
C ASP A 13 -5.55 4.57 -25.17
N ASP A 14 -5.66 5.22 -24.00
CA ASP A 14 -4.52 5.78 -23.25
C ASP A 14 -3.81 4.78 -22.32
N SER A 15 -4.31 3.54 -22.21
CA SER A 15 -3.79 2.52 -21.28
C SER A 15 -2.29 2.26 -21.46
N ALA A 16 -1.83 2.10 -22.70
CA ALA A 16 -0.42 1.88 -23.02
C ALA A 16 0.46 3.05 -22.55
N ARG A 17 -0.03 4.29 -22.69
CA ARG A 17 0.67 5.48 -22.23
C ARG A 17 0.76 5.53 -20.72
N SER A 18 -0.34 5.23 -20.01
CA SER A 18 -0.35 5.18 -18.55
C SER A 18 0.57 4.08 -18.01
N LEU A 19 0.56 2.89 -18.61
CA LEU A 19 1.48 1.80 -18.24
C LEU A 19 2.94 2.20 -18.46
N LEU A 20 3.25 2.85 -19.57
CA LEU A 20 4.62 3.28 -19.88
C LEU A 20 5.10 4.36 -18.89
N ILE A 21 4.30 5.41 -18.67
CA ILE A 21 4.63 6.48 -17.72
C ILE A 21 4.76 5.91 -16.31
N GLY A 22 3.78 5.12 -15.87
CA GLY A 22 3.78 4.50 -14.55
C GLY A 22 4.98 3.59 -14.30
N GLY A 23 5.32 2.74 -15.28
CA GLY A 23 6.52 1.89 -15.21
C GLY A 23 7.82 2.69 -15.13
N VAL A 24 7.94 3.80 -15.87
CA VAL A 24 9.08 4.71 -15.79
C VAL A 24 9.15 5.39 -14.42
N LEU A 25 8.01 5.84 -13.86
CA LEU A 25 7.98 6.42 -12.51
C LEU A 25 8.37 5.40 -11.43
N VAL A 26 7.95 4.13 -11.57
CA VAL A 26 8.39 3.03 -10.69
C VAL A 26 9.89 2.80 -10.83
N LEU A 27 10.43 2.79 -12.05
CA LEU A 27 11.88 2.66 -12.26
C LEU A 27 12.67 3.79 -11.60
N LEU A 28 12.14 5.02 -11.65
CA LEU A 28 12.76 6.20 -11.05
C LEU A 28 12.39 6.40 -9.56
N SER A 29 11.62 5.49 -8.95
CA SER A 29 11.21 5.59 -7.55
C SER A 29 12.35 5.72 -6.54
N PRO A 30 13.58 5.19 -6.76
CA PRO A 30 14.70 5.43 -5.85
C PRO A 30 15.07 6.91 -5.66
N PHE A 31 14.70 7.79 -6.60
CA PHE A 31 14.94 9.23 -6.50
C PHE A 31 13.91 9.97 -5.63
N VAL A 32 12.92 9.27 -5.09
CA VAL A 32 11.83 9.77 -4.22
C VAL A 32 10.88 10.75 -4.90
N LEU A 33 11.35 11.77 -5.62
CA LEU A 33 10.50 12.74 -6.33
C LEU A 33 9.47 12.08 -7.28
N PRO A 34 9.82 11.03 -8.05
CA PRO A 34 8.86 10.34 -8.92
C PRO A 34 7.74 9.61 -8.17
N LEU A 35 7.91 9.35 -6.87
CA LEU A 35 6.86 8.74 -6.05
C LEU A 35 5.64 9.66 -5.89
N LEU A 36 5.82 10.98 -5.90
CA LEU A 36 4.73 11.92 -5.70
C LEU A 36 3.65 11.79 -6.80
N PRO A 37 3.94 12.00 -8.09
CA PRO A 37 2.92 11.81 -9.13
C PRO A 37 2.44 10.35 -9.21
N LEU A 38 3.28 9.38 -8.85
CA LEU A 38 2.89 7.96 -8.82
C LEU A 38 1.81 7.68 -7.76
N PHE A 39 1.97 8.18 -6.53
CA PHE A 39 0.95 8.03 -5.48
C PHE A 39 -0.31 8.84 -5.80
N GLY A 40 -0.17 10.02 -6.40
CA GLY A 40 -1.32 10.77 -6.91
C GLY A 40 -2.11 10.00 -7.95
N TYR A 41 -1.42 9.30 -8.86
CA TYR A 41 -2.07 8.44 -9.85
C TYR A 41 -2.82 7.29 -9.17
N TYR A 42 -2.21 6.64 -8.17
CA TYR A 42 -2.91 5.59 -7.43
C TYR A 42 -4.16 6.10 -6.70
N LEU A 43 -4.17 7.34 -6.19
CA LEU A 43 -5.40 7.95 -5.67
C LEU A 43 -6.47 8.11 -6.74
N ARG A 44 -6.10 8.52 -7.96
CA ARG A 44 -7.03 8.56 -9.10
C ARG A 44 -7.56 7.17 -9.43
N VAL A 45 -6.72 6.13 -9.33
CA VAL A 45 -7.14 4.73 -9.55
C VAL A 45 -8.10 4.26 -8.46
N VAL A 46 -7.87 4.61 -7.20
CA VAL A 46 -8.82 4.34 -6.11
C VAL A 46 -10.15 5.02 -6.43
N LYS A 47 -10.13 6.30 -6.81
CA LYS A 47 -11.33 7.05 -7.18
C LYS A 47 -12.06 6.43 -8.37
N ALA A 48 -11.36 6.04 -9.43
CA ALA A 48 -11.92 5.31 -10.56
C ALA A 48 -12.59 3.99 -10.12
N GLY A 49 -11.97 3.27 -9.19
CA GLY A 49 -12.57 2.09 -8.56
C GLY A 49 -13.84 2.44 -7.77
N ILE A 50 -13.86 3.55 -7.04
CA ILE A 50 -15.04 4.01 -6.29
C ILE A 50 -16.19 4.37 -7.24
N ASP A 51 -15.89 5.14 -8.28
CA ASP A 51 -16.87 5.64 -9.24
C ASP A 51 -17.34 4.53 -10.21
N GLY A 52 -16.56 3.46 -10.33
CA GLY A 52 -16.86 2.30 -11.16
C GLY A 52 -16.41 2.44 -12.61
N ASP A 53 -15.44 3.31 -12.86
CA ASP A 53 -14.88 3.53 -14.18
C ASP A 53 -14.25 2.24 -14.73
N GLU A 54 -14.47 1.98 -16.02
CA GLU A 54 -13.92 0.82 -16.71
C GLU A 54 -12.53 1.07 -17.30
N THR A 55 -12.14 2.35 -17.44
CA THR A 55 -10.87 2.77 -18.03
C THR A 55 -9.96 3.42 -16.98
N PRO A 56 -8.63 3.22 -17.10
CA PRO A 56 -7.69 3.78 -16.16
C PRO A 56 -7.59 5.30 -16.32
N PRO A 57 -7.32 6.03 -15.23
CA PRO A 57 -7.07 7.46 -15.32
C PRO A 57 -5.83 7.74 -16.18
N VAL A 58 -5.72 8.97 -16.65
CA VAL A 58 -4.55 9.45 -17.39
C VAL A 58 -3.59 10.21 -16.48
N PHE A 59 -2.30 10.10 -16.78
CA PHE A 59 -1.30 11.01 -16.22
C PHE A 59 -1.47 12.40 -16.85
N GLY A 60 -1.75 13.38 -16.01
CA GLY A 60 -1.95 14.76 -16.38
C GLY A 60 -1.98 15.62 -15.12
N GLU A 61 -2.10 16.94 -15.29
CA GLU A 61 -2.20 17.87 -14.15
C GLU A 61 -1.11 17.61 -13.10
N TRP A 62 0.13 17.42 -13.57
CA TRP A 62 1.25 16.88 -12.78
C TRP A 62 1.48 17.54 -11.42
N VAL A 63 1.21 18.84 -11.31
CA VAL A 63 1.31 19.57 -10.05
C VAL A 63 0.25 19.09 -9.07
N GLU A 64 -1.02 19.07 -9.47
CA GLU A 64 -2.13 18.58 -8.64
C GLU A 64 -1.93 17.11 -8.30
N LEU A 65 -1.58 16.29 -9.30
CA LEU A 65 -1.25 14.88 -9.10
C LEU A 65 -0.14 14.69 -8.06
N SER A 66 0.92 15.49 -8.11
CA SER A 66 2.02 15.42 -7.15
C SER A 66 1.61 15.92 -5.76
N VAL A 67 0.74 16.93 -5.68
CA VAL A 67 0.18 17.43 -4.42
C VAL A 67 -0.67 16.36 -3.75
N ASP A 68 -1.53 15.68 -4.51
CA ASP A 68 -2.33 14.57 -3.98
C ASP A 68 -1.45 13.39 -3.57
N GLY A 69 -0.40 13.11 -4.34
CA GLY A 69 0.63 12.14 -3.95
C GLY A 69 1.34 12.51 -2.65
N LEU A 70 1.68 13.79 -2.46
CA LEU A 70 2.26 14.28 -1.21
C LEU A 70 1.29 14.09 -0.03
N LYS A 71 -0.01 14.37 -0.22
CA LYS A 71 -1.04 14.08 0.80
C LYS A 71 -1.06 12.59 1.14
N ALA A 72 -1.04 11.70 0.15
CA ALA A 72 -0.98 10.25 0.38
C ALA A 72 0.28 9.82 1.14
N VAL A 73 1.44 10.43 0.86
CA VAL A 73 2.69 10.18 1.62
C VAL A 73 2.58 10.66 3.06
N VAL A 74 1.95 11.81 3.31
CA VAL A 74 1.70 12.30 4.68
C VAL A 74 0.76 11.35 5.42
N VAL A 75 -0.33 10.92 4.80
CA VAL A 75 -1.27 9.95 5.37
C VAL A 75 -0.56 8.64 5.68
N SER A 76 0.24 8.10 4.75
CA SER A 76 0.98 6.86 4.99
C SER A 76 1.95 7.01 6.15
N PHE A 77 2.70 8.11 6.22
CA PHE A 77 3.60 8.37 7.34
C PHE A 77 2.87 8.36 8.70
N VAL A 78 1.71 9.01 8.79
CA VAL A 78 0.92 9.05 10.04
C VAL A 78 0.39 7.66 10.41
N TYR A 79 -0.18 6.92 9.46
CA TYR A 79 -0.71 5.56 9.72
C TYR A 79 0.38 4.55 10.10
N PHE A 80 1.59 4.70 9.56
CA PHE A 80 2.73 3.82 9.83
C PHE A 80 3.62 4.30 10.99
N LEU A 81 3.29 5.43 11.63
CA LEU A 81 4.03 5.94 12.79
C LEU A 81 3.94 4.99 14.00
N VAL A 82 2.76 4.41 14.26
CA VAL A 82 2.57 3.49 15.39
C VAL A 82 3.45 2.23 15.26
N PRO A 83 3.42 1.49 14.12
CA PRO A 83 4.36 0.39 13.88
C PRO A 83 5.84 0.79 14.00
N LEU A 84 6.19 1.99 13.52
CA LEU A 84 7.55 2.50 13.60
C LEU A 84 7.99 2.69 15.07
N VAL A 85 7.14 3.28 15.90
CA VAL A 85 7.42 3.47 17.33
C VAL A 85 7.62 2.13 18.05
N PHE A 86 6.74 1.15 17.82
CA PHE A 86 6.91 -0.19 18.39
C PHE A 86 8.23 -0.85 17.94
N THR A 87 8.58 -0.70 16.66
CA THR A 87 9.84 -1.23 16.11
C THR A 87 11.06 -0.57 16.74
N LEU A 88 11.06 0.76 16.91
CA LEU A 88 12.15 1.49 17.53
C LEU A 88 12.33 1.11 18.99
N ILE A 89 11.24 1.07 19.76
CA ILE A 89 11.30 0.65 21.18
C ILE A 89 11.78 -0.79 21.28
N GLY A 90 11.22 -1.70 20.48
CA GLY A 90 11.65 -3.11 20.45
C GLY A 90 13.13 -3.25 20.13
N GLY A 91 13.63 -2.56 19.11
CA GLY A 91 15.04 -2.58 18.73
C GLY A 91 15.96 -2.06 19.84
N ILE A 92 15.59 -0.94 20.49
CA ILE A 92 16.35 -0.38 21.61
C ILE A 92 16.37 -1.36 22.78
N VAL A 93 15.22 -1.91 23.17
CA VAL A 93 15.10 -2.83 24.31
C VAL A 93 15.89 -4.12 24.06
N ILE A 94 15.78 -4.71 22.86
CA ILE A 94 16.59 -5.86 22.46
C ILE A 94 18.08 -5.53 22.50
N GLY A 95 18.48 -4.37 21.98
CA GLY A 95 19.87 -3.91 21.99
C GLY A 95 20.44 -3.77 23.40
N VAL A 96 19.70 -3.14 24.31
CA VAL A 96 20.08 -3.03 25.73
C VAL A 96 20.19 -4.41 26.38
N GLY A 97 19.21 -5.30 26.15
CA GLY A 97 19.26 -6.67 26.64
C GLY A 97 20.49 -7.44 26.13
N ALA A 98 20.85 -7.28 24.85
CA ALA A 98 22.00 -7.93 24.26
C ALA A 98 23.34 -7.44 24.85
N ILE A 99 23.45 -6.15 25.17
CA ILE A 99 24.63 -5.58 25.84
C ILE A 99 24.75 -6.16 27.26
N LEU A 100 23.66 -6.17 28.03
CA LEU A 100 23.65 -6.68 29.40
C LEU A 100 23.87 -8.20 29.48
N ALA A 101 23.47 -8.95 28.45
CA ALA A 101 23.67 -10.40 28.39
C ALA A 101 25.14 -10.82 28.37
N GLN A 102 26.07 -9.90 28.07
CA GLN A 102 27.51 -10.16 28.15
C GLN A 102 28.00 -10.31 29.59
N GLU A 103 27.28 -9.73 30.55
CA GLU A 103 27.60 -9.78 31.98
C GLU A 103 26.85 -10.93 32.68
N ARG A 104 27.59 -11.96 33.09
CA ARG A 104 27.00 -13.18 33.70
C ARG A 104 26.16 -12.90 34.95
N ALA A 105 26.51 -11.86 35.72
CA ALA A 105 25.79 -11.50 36.95
C ALA A 105 24.35 -11.02 36.70
N VAL A 106 24.05 -10.51 35.50
CA VAL A 106 22.75 -9.94 35.13
C VAL A 106 22.08 -10.69 33.97
N ALA A 107 22.58 -11.88 33.61
CA ALA A 107 22.07 -12.65 32.48
C ALA A 107 20.56 -12.92 32.55
N GLY A 108 20.01 -13.22 33.74
CA GLY A 108 18.57 -13.42 33.91
C GLY A 108 17.73 -12.15 33.66
N VAL A 109 18.25 -10.99 34.08
CA VAL A 109 17.62 -9.68 33.81
C VAL A 109 17.69 -9.36 32.31
N ALA A 110 18.84 -9.64 31.67
CA ALA A 110 19.03 -9.46 30.24
C ALA A 110 18.05 -10.30 29.41
N THR A 111 17.80 -11.56 29.81
CA THR A 111 16.76 -12.40 29.19
C THR A 111 15.38 -11.77 29.34
N GLY A 112 15.01 -11.29 30.54
CA GLY A 112 13.73 -10.61 30.77
C GLY A 112 13.54 -9.38 29.89
N ILE A 113 14.57 -8.54 29.76
CA ILE A 113 14.58 -7.38 28.86
C ILE A 113 14.41 -7.82 27.40
N GLY A 114 15.13 -8.87 26.97
CA GLY A 114 15.00 -9.43 25.64
C GLY A 114 13.57 -9.88 25.31
N VAL A 115 12.87 -10.51 26.27
CA VAL A 115 11.46 -10.89 26.12
C VAL A 115 10.56 -9.66 25.95
N VAL A 116 10.74 -8.61 26.74
CA VAL A 116 9.99 -7.35 26.57
C VAL A 116 10.23 -6.77 25.19
N GLY A 117 11.48 -6.73 24.73
CA GLY A 117 11.83 -6.27 23.39
C GLY A 117 11.16 -7.10 22.29
N ALA A 118 11.11 -8.42 22.44
CA ALA A 118 10.39 -9.31 21.53
C ALA A 118 8.87 -9.04 21.49
N LEU A 119 8.25 -8.70 22.63
CA LEU A 119 6.83 -8.30 22.68
C LEU A 119 6.59 -6.99 21.92
N PHE A 120 7.51 -6.02 21.98
CA PHE A 120 7.44 -4.79 21.17
C PHE A 120 7.56 -5.09 19.67
N VAL A 121 8.45 -6.01 19.26
CA VAL A 121 8.55 -6.46 17.86
C VAL A 121 7.28 -7.20 17.42
N PHE A 122 6.70 -8.01 18.29
CA PHE A 122 5.43 -8.66 18.00
C PHE A 122 4.29 -7.63 17.85
N ALA A 123 4.23 -6.63 18.73
CA ALA A 123 3.28 -5.52 18.62
C ALA A 123 3.49 -4.70 17.34
N SER A 124 4.75 -4.48 16.91
CA SER A 124 5.03 -3.81 15.64
C SER A 124 4.55 -4.62 14.45
N LEU A 125 4.70 -5.95 14.47
CA LEU A 125 4.16 -6.84 13.45
C LEU A 125 2.62 -6.76 13.39
N VAL A 126 1.94 -6.83 14.53
CA VAL A 126 0.47 -6.74 14.56
C VAL A 126 0.00 -5.38 14.04
N THR A 127 0.63 -4.30 14.49
CA THR A 127 0.24 -2.93 14.09
C THR A 127 0.57 -2.63 12.64
N VAL A 128 1.67 -3.16 12.08
CA VAL A 128 2.00 -2.95 10.65
C VAL A 128 1.01 -3.68 9.74
N LEU A 129 0.57 -4.88 10.13
CA LEU A 129 -0.46 -5.62 9.40
C LEU A 129 -1.80 -4.87 9.43
N LEU A 130 -2.19 -4.39 10.61
CA LEU A 130 -3.41 -3.59 10.75
C LEU A 130 -3.33 -2.29 9.93
N ALA A 131 -2.22 -1.55 10.03
CA ALA A 131 -2.00 -0.33 9.27
C ALA A 131 -2.05 -0.60 7.76
N THR A 132 -1.39 -1.67 7.27
CA THR A 132 -1.39 -2.04 5.85
C THR A 132 -2.78 -2.36 5.32
N TYR A 133 -3.63 -2.99 6.14
CA TYR A 133 -4.99 -3.34 5.76
C TYR A 133 -5.96 -2.14 5.79
N VAL A 134 -5.83 -1.28 6.81
CA VAL A 134 -6.72 -0.12 7.04
C VAL A 134 -6.34 1.07 6.16
N PHE A 135 -5.05 1.24 5.86
CA PHE A 135 -4.53 2.38 5.11
C PHE A 135 -5.20 2.62 3.75
N PRO A 136 -5.48 1.62 2.90
CA PRO A 136 -6.18 1.86 1.64
C PRO A 136 -7.61 2.42 1.82
N ALA A 137 -8.32 2.10 2.91
CA ALA A 137 -9.62 2.70 3.22
C ALA A 137 -9.51 4.19 3.56
N ALA A 138 -8.44 4.58 4.26
CA ALA A 138 -8.12 5.98 4.52
C ALA A 138 -7.85 6.75 3.23
N LEU A 139 -7.06 6.17 2.33
CA LEU A 139 -6.82 6.75 1.01
C LEU A 139 -8.11 6.84 0.17
N ALA A 140 -9.02 5.86 0.28
CA ALA A 140 -10.29 5.87 -0.42
C ALA A 140 -11.23 6.99 0.07
N ASN A 141 -11.30 7.23 1.38
CA ASN A 141 -12.01 8.40 1.92
C ASN A 141 -11.46 9.71 1.34
N MET A 142 -10.14 9.89 1.39
CA MET A 142 -9.48 11.09 0.86
C MET A 142 -9.66 11.23 -0.67
N ALA A 143 -9.55 10.13 -1.42
CA ALA A 143 -9.72 10.14 -2.88
C ALA A 143 -11.16 10.52 -3.28
N ARG A 144 -12.14 10.12 -2.47
CA ARG A 144 -13.55 10.44 -2.69
C ARG A 144 -13.86 11.91 -2.40
N SER A 145 -13.37 12.46 -1.28
CA SER A 145 -13.71 13.82 -0.86
C SER A 145 -12.77 14.90 -1.40
N GLY A 146 -11.53 14.54 -1.72
CA GLY A 146 -10.46 15.47 -2.10
C GLY A 146 -9.73 16.12 -0.91
N ASP A 147 -10.20 15.89 0.32
CA ASP A 147 -9.62 16.45 1.54
C ASP A 147 -8.79 15.41 2.30
N ILE A 148 -7.57 15.79 2.69
CA ILE A 148 -6.68 14.96 3.51
C ILE A 148 -7.26 14.68 4.90
N ALA A 149 -8.09 15.58 5.43
CA ALA A 149 -8.71 15.41 6.75
C ALA A 149 -9.56 14.13 6.83
N ASP A 150 -10.22 13.75 5.74
CA ASP A 150 -11.10 12.57 5.69
C ASP A 150 -10.32 11.25 5.70
N ALA A 151 -9.02 11.28 5.38
CA ALA A 151 -8.13 10.14 5.62
C ALA A 151 -8.02 9.80 7.10
N PHE A 152 -8.27 10.77 7.99
CA PHE A 152 -8.16 10.63 9.45
C PHE A 152 -9.51 10.56 10.15
N ALA A 153 -10.62 10.52 9.41
CA ALA A 153 -11.94 10.25 9.96
C ALA A 153 -12.04 8.77 10.38
N LEU A 154 -11.43 8.42 11.52
CA LEU A 154 -11.20 7.04 11.93
C LEU A 154 -12.50 6.23 12.03
N SER A 155 -13.61 6.84 12.46
CA SER A 155 -14.91 6.17 12.49
C SER A 155 -15.35 5.68 11.10
N ASP A 156 -15.19 6.51 10.07
CA ASP A 156 -15.51 6.16 8.69
C ASP A 156 -14.53 5.14 8.13
N VAL A 157 -13.23 5.33 8.38
CA VAL A 157 -12.17 4.44 7.92
C VAL A 157 -12.34 3.03 8.50
N PHE A 158 -12.52 2.90 9.82
CA PHE A 158 -12.73 1.61 10.46
C PHE A 158 -14.10 1.01 10.11
N GLY A 159 -15.14 1.83 9.94
CA GLY A 159 -16.45 1.37 9.47
C GLY A 159 -16.37 0.67 8.11
N VAL A 160 -15.55 1.19 7.19
CA VAL A 160 -15.29 0.53 5.90
C VAL A 160 -14.33 -0.65 6.06
N ALA A 161 -13.23 -0.47 6.78
CA ALA A 161 -12.19 -1.49 6.89
C ALA A 161 -12.70 -2.80 7.54
N PHE A 162 -13.69 -2.73 8.43
CA PHE A 162 -14.28 -3.91 9.07
C PHE A 162 -15.54 -4.45 8.37
N SER A 163 -15.88 -3.95 7.18
CA SER A 163 -16.95 -4.51 6.36
C SER A 163 -16.52 -5.81 5.64
N VAL A 164 -17.48 -6.69 5.37
CA VAL A 164 -17.22 -7.95 4.65
C VAL A 164 -16.82 -7.66 3.22
N GLU A 165 -17.43 -6.66 2.60
CA GLU A 165 -17.19 -6.23 1.22
C GLU A 165 -15.75 -5.75 1.03
N TYR A 166 -15.25 -4.94 1.97
CA TYR A 166 -13.87 -4.47 1.96
C TYR A 166 -12.89 -5.62 2.26
N LEU A 167 -13.23 -6.55 3.16
CA LEU A 167 -12.43 -7.75 3.40
C LEU A 167 -12.27 -8.60 2.14
N VAL A 168 -13.36 -8.84 1.38
CA VAL A 168 -13.31 -9.57 0.11
C VAL A 168 -12.40 -8.85 -0.90
N ALA A 169 -12.52 -7.53 -1.02
CA ALA A 169 -11.62 -6.75 -1.88
C ALA A 169 -10.15 -6.86 -1.44
N GLY A 170 -9.88 -6.81 -0.14
CA GLY A 170 -8.55 -7.00 0.41
C GLY A 170 -7.96 -8.38 0.13
N LEU A 171 -8.76 -9.45 0.26
CA LEU A 171 -8.33 -10.82 -0.07
C LEU A 171 -8.00 -10.96 -1.56
N LEU A 172 -8.81 -10.35 -2.43
CA LEU A 172 -8.54 -10.31 -3.88
C LEU A 172 -7.30 -9.49 -4.21
N GLY A 173 -7.08 -8.37 -3.51
CA GLY A 173 -5.87 -7.56 -3.64
C GLY A 173 -4.62 -8.32 -3.23
N ILE A 174 -4.67 -9.05 -2.10
CA ILE A 174 -3.58 -9.93 -1.66
C ILE A 174 -3.34 -11.03 -2.69
N ALA A 175 -4.39 -11.67 -3.20
CA ALA A 175 -4.27 -12.68 -4.25
C ALA A 175 -3.60 -12.12 -5.51
N ALA A 176 -3.98 -10.91 -5.95
CA ALA A 176 -3.34 -10.24 -7.09
C ALA A 176 -1.85 -9.99 -6.85
N VAL A 177 -1.49 -9.42 -5.69
CA VAL A 177 -0.08 -9.13 -5.35
C VAL A 177 0.74 -10.42 -5.28
N VAL A 178 0.21 -11.49 -4.68
CA VAL A 178 0.89 -12.79 -4.60
C VAL A 178 1.07 -13.42 -5.98
N LEU A 179 0.01 -13.47 -6.79
CA LEU A 179 0.07 -14.02 -8.16
C LEU A 179 1.08 -13.27 -9.03
N ILE A 180 1.07 -11.94 -8.95
CA ILE A 180 2.01 -11.10 -9.71
C ILE A 180 3.43 -11.25 -9.16
N GLY A 181 3.61 -11.37 -7.85
CA GLY A 181 4.90 -11.64 -7.24
C GLY A 181 5.50 -12.97 -7.73
N ILE A 182 4.69 -14.04 -7.75
CA ILE A 182 5.09 -15.35 -8.29
C ILE A 182 5.45 -15.23 -9.77
N MET A 183 4.61 -14.58 -10.57
CA MET A 183 4.86 -14.35 -12.01
C MET A 183 6.19 -13.62 -12.22
N ASN A 184 6.43 -12.55 -11.46
CA ASN A 184 7.65 -11.76 -11.54
C ASN A 184 8.87 -12.61 -11.19
N THR A 185 8.83 -13.37 -10.09
CA THR A 185 9.92 -14.29 -9.72
C THR A 185 10.19 -15.33 -10.80
N VAL A 186 9.16 -15.98 -11.34
CA VAL A 186 9.30 -17.00 -12.39
C VAL A 186 9.94 -16.41 -13.64
N LEU A 187 9.45 -15.26 -14.11
CA LEU A 187 9.97 -14.60 -15.31
C LEU A 187 11.40 -14.09 -15.13
N THR A 188 11.73 -13.52 -13.96
CA THR A 188 13.10 -13.11 -13.63
C THR A 188 14.05 -14.31 -13.63
N VAL A 189 13.68 -15.43 -13.01
CA VAL A 189 14.52 -16.64 -12.98
C VAL A 189 14.69 -17.22 -14.38
N PHE A 190 13.60 -17.38 -15.13
CA PHE A 190 13.62 -17.96 -16.48
C PHE A 190 14.45 -17.14 -17.47
N THR A 191 14.40 -15.82 -17.37
CA THR A 191 15.14 -14.90 -18.25
C THR A 191 16.56 -14.58 -17.76
N LEU A 192 17.05 -15.30 -16.75
CA LEU A 192 18.37 -15.07 -16.13
C LEU A 192 18.57 -13.61 -15.68
N GLY A 193 17.51 -12.98 -15.16
CA GLY A 193 17.52 -11.61 -14.66
C GLY A 193 17.16 -10.53 -15.67
N LEU A 194 17.08 -10.83 -16.98
CA LEU A 194 16.75 -9.83 -18.00
C LEU A 194 15.35 -9.22 -17.82
N PHE A 195 14.40 -9.99 -17.26
CA PHE A 195 13.04 -9.51 -16.99
C PHE A 195 12.98 -8.40 -15.94
N LEU A 196 14.04 -8.14 -15.16
CA LEU A 196 14.06 -7.03 -14.20
C LEU A 196 13.76 -5.67 -14.85
N LEU A 197 14.08 -5.51 -16.14
CA LEU A 197 13.74 -4.30 -16.90
C LEU A 197 12.23 -4.14 -17.14
N LEU A 198 11.50 -5.25 -17.24
CA LEU A 198 10.05 -5.27 -17.44
C LEU A 198 9.27 -5.39 -16.12
N ALA A 199 9.93 -5.87 -15.06
CA ALA A 199 9.35 -6.04 -13.73
C ALA A 199 8.76 -4.73 -13.18
N VAL A 200 9.34 -3.58 -13.51
CA VAL A 200 8.82 -2.26 -13.08
C VAL A 200 7.43 -1.94 -13.67
N PHE A 201 7.17 -2.35 -14.90
CA PHE A 201 5.86 -2.16 -15.55
C PHE A 201 4.83 -3.13 -14.98
N VAL A 202 5.24 -4.37 -14.72
CA VAL A 202 4.40 -5.37 -14.03
C VAL A 202 4.07 -4.93 -12.60
N GLN A 203 5.03 -4.31 -11.91
CA GLN A 203 4.82 -3.76 -10.58
C GLN A 203 3.82 -2.60 -10.60
N PHE A 204 3.94 -1.68 -11.56
CA PHE A 204 2.96 -0.60 -11.73
C PHE A 204 1.56 -1.16 -12.01
N TYR A 205 1.45 -2.13 -12.93
CA TYR A 205 0.21 -2.84 -13.22
C TYR A 205 -0.40 -3.45 -11.93
N ALA A 206 0.40 -4.17 -11.15
CA ALA A 206 -0.05 -4.82 -9.92
C ALA A 206 -0.66 -3.82 -8.94
N GLN A 207 0.00 -2.67 -8.77
CA GLN A 207 -0.48 -1.65 -7.86
C GLN A 207 -1.76 -0.98 -8.38
N ALA A 208 -1.88 -0.75 -9.69
CA ALA A 208 -3.12 -0.24 -10.27
C ALA A 208 -4.30 -1.21 -10.03
N VAL A 209 -4.11 -2.51 -10.26
CA VAL A 209 -5.13 -3.54 -9.94
C VAL A 209 -5.49 -3.51 -8.45
N PHE A 210 -4.49 -3.47 -7.58
CA PHE A 210 -4.66 -3.42 -6.13
C PHE A 210 -5.51 -2.22 -5.71
N PHE A 211 -5.10 -1.00 -6.08
CA PHE A 211 -5.82 0.22 -5.69
C PHE A 211 -7.23 0.29 -6.29
N TYR A 212 -7.44 -0.24 -7.50
CA TYR A 212 -8.77 -0.32 -8.10
C TYR A 212 -9.70 -1.27 -7.31
N LEU A 213 -9.20 -2.45 -6.93
CA LEU A 213 -9.96 -3.39 -6.09
C LEU A 213 -10.35 -2.77 -4.75
N PHE A 214 -9.44 -2.05 -4.09
CA PHE A 214 -9.75 -1.35 -2.85
C PHE A 214 -10.77 -0.23 -3.03
N GLY A 215 -10.72 0.51 -4.15
CA GLY A 215 -11.76 1.47 -4.52
C GLY A 215 -13.14 0.83 -4.67
N ARG A 216 -13.22 -0.30 -5.39
CA ARG A 216 -14.48 -1.07 -5.54
C ARG A 216 -14.98 -1.64 -4.21
N GLY A 217 -14.07 -2.19 -3.40
CA GLY A 217 -14.39 -2.68 -2.06
C GLY A 217 -14.95 -1.58 -1.16
N TYR A 218 -14.33 -0.39 -1.20
CA TYR A 218 -14.81 0.78 -0.49
C TYR A 218 -16.22 1.20 -0.94
N ALA A 219 -16.46 1.27 -2.26
CA ALA A 219 -17.78 1.63 -2.80
C ALA A 219 -18.86 0.64 -2.35
N ASN A 220 -18.59 -0.66 -2.43
CA ASN A 220 -19.51 -1.71 -1.98
C ASN A 220 -19.80 -1.60 -0.48
N ALA A 221 -18.77 -1.42 0.35
CA ALA A 221 -18.91 -1.25 1.80
C ALA A 221 -19.76 -0.02 2.18
N ARG A 222 -19.73 1.03 1.36
CA ARG A 222 -20.50 2.27 1.55
C ARG A 222 -21.86 2.24 0.83
N GLY A 223 -22.19 1.17 0.11
CA GLY A 223 -23.42 1.09 -0.69
C GLY A 223 -23.48 2.11 -1.83
N LEU A 224 -22.33 2.54 -2.35
CA LEU A 224 -22.26 3.46 -3.48
C LEU A 224 -22.51 2.69 -4.77
N GLN A 225 -23.44 3.18 -5.61
CA GLN A 225 -23.67 2.63 -6.93
C GLN A 225 -22.64 3.19 -7.91
N ALA A 226 -22.10 2.32 -8.78
CA ALA A 226 -21.30 2.73 -9.93
C ALA A 226 -22.15 3.67 -10.80
N LYS A 227 -21.57 4.79 -11.23
CA LYS A 227 -22.28 5.78 -12.05
C LYS A 227 -22.40 5.33 -13.51
#